data_AF-A0A3M5BS13-F1
#
_entry.id   AF-A0A3M5BS13-F1
#
_cell.length_a   1.000
_cell.length_b   1.000
_cell.length_c   1.000
_cell.angle_alpha   90.00
_cell.angle_beta   90.00
_cell.angle_gamma   90.00
#
_symmetry.space_group_name_H-M   'P 1'
#
loop_
_entity.id
_entity.type
_entity.pdbx_description
1 polymer ?
#
loop_
_entity_poly.entity_id
_entity_poly.type
_entity_poly.pdbx_seq_one_letter_code
_entity_poly.pdbx_strand_id
1 'polypeptide(L)'
;LVGVDTGGLEGLRSGHEGRGRWRLDQPTPMEKMRILDPKVDTSAVELTYKRAVAMVPALKQSSVTAAWAGYVDSTPDGVPGIGEIASLPGLVLAAGFSGHGFGIGPGAGHLIADIVSGVAPIVDPKPYHPDRFHGSSWGKVADF
;
A
#
# COMPACT_ATOMS: atom_id res chain seq x y z
N LEU A 1 -12.30 11.04 3.18
CA LEU A 1 -13.36 10.09 3.60
C LEU A 1 -13.00 8.75 2.96
N VAL A 2 -12.42 7.81 3.72
CA VAL A 2 -11.87 6.54 3.22
C VAL A 2 -12.51 5.40 3.99
N GLY A 3 -13.18 4.50 3.30
CA GLY A 3 -13.57 3.19 3.82
C GLY A 3 -12.50 2.17 3.42
N VAL A 4 -12.23 1.19 4.28
CA VAL A 4 -11.29 0.09 4.00
C VAL A 4 -12.09 -1.21 4.05
N ASP A 5 -11.99 -2.00 2.99
CA ASP A 5 -12.55 -3.34 2.86
C ASP A 5 -11.44 -4.29 2.38
N THR A 6 -11.62 -5.59 2.51
CA THR A 6 -10.70 -6.61 2.02
C THR A 6 -10.56 -6.63 0.49
N GLY A 7 -11.41 -5.89 -0.23
CA GLY A 7 -11.43 -5.87 -1.69
C GLY A 7 -12.17 -7.07 -2.27
N GLY A 8 -12.45 -7.02 -3.56
CA GLY A 8 -13.09 -8.12 -4.29
C GLY A 8 -12.09 -9.09 -4.95
N LEU A 9 -12.59 -9.93 -5.85
CA LEU A 9 -11.79 -10.94 -6.56
C LEU A 9 -11.01 -10.38 -7.77
N GLU A 10 -10.94 -9.07 -7.96
CA GLU A 10 -10.31 -8.42 -9.10
C GLU A 10 -8.80 -8.70 -9.16
N GLY A 11 -8.11 -8.71 -8.02
CA GLY A 11 -6.68 -9.07 -7.92
C GLY A 11 -6.41 -10.52 -8.38
N LEU A 12 -7.26 -11.46 -7.97
CA LEU A 12 -7.19 -12.85 -8.42
C LEU A 12 -7.54 -13.01 -9.90
N ARG A 13 -8.62 -12.37 -10.37
CA ARG A 13 -9.09 -12.45 -11.77
C ARG A 13 -8.10 -11.85 -12.76
N SER A 14 -7.41 -10.79 -12.35
CA SER A 14 -6.37 -10.14 -13.16
C SER A 14 -5.02 -10.85 -13.09
N GLY A 15 -4.86 -11.85 -12.20
CA GLY A 15 -3.62 -12.59 -12.02
C GLY A 15 -2.57 -11.88 -11.15
N HIS A 16 -2.92 -10.77 -10.49
CA HIS A 16 -2.03 -10.04 -9.59
C HIS A 16 -1.72 -10.82 -8.31
N GLU A 17 -2.69 -11.59 -7.81
CA GLU A 17 -2.59 -12.37 -6.57
C GLU A 17 -2.31 -13.86 -6.81
N GLY A 18 -1.87 -14.21 -8.03
CA GLY A 18 -1.52 -15.58 -8.38
C GLY A 18 -0.19 -16.04 -7.76
N ARG A 19 -0.09 -17.33 -7.43
CA ARG A 19 1.18 -17.97 -7.00
C ARG A 19 2.06 -18.44 -8.17
N GLY A 20 1.69 -18.08 -9.39
CA GLY A 20 2.42 -18.48 -10.60
C GLY A 20 3.78 -17.80 -10.68
N ARG A 21 4.81 -18.55 -11.08
CA ARG A 21 6.09 -17.95 -11.47
C ARG A 21 5.99 -17.45 -12.91
N TRP A 22 6.37 -16.20 -13.14
CA TRP A 22 6.35 -15.59 -14.46
C TRP A 22 7.70 -15.74 -15.16
N ARG A 23 7.68 -16.03 -16.46
CA ARG A 23 8.89 -16.03 -17.27
C ARG A 23 9.23 -14.58 -17.63
N LEU A 24 10.51 -14.21 -17.56
CA LEU A 24 10.98 -12.85 -17.82
C LEU A 24 10.93 -12.46 -19.31
N ASP A 25 10.76 -13.42 -20.21
CA ASP A 25 10.64 -13.23 -21.67
C ASP A 25 9.19 -13.29 -22.17
N GLN A 26 8.21 -13.22 -21.27
CA GLN A 26 6.79 -13.29 -21.60
C GLN A 26 6.01 -12.18 -20.90
N PRO A 27 4.93 -11.67 -21.52
CA PRO A 27 4.14 -10.63 -20.89
C PRO A 27 3.53 -11.05 -19.55
N THR A 28 3.76 -10.25 -18.50
CA THR A 28 3.25 -10.52 -17.15
C THR A 28 1.80 -10.03 -16.97
N PRO A 29 1.06 -10.51 -15.94
CA PRO A 29 -0.25 -9.95 -15.61
C PRO A 29 -0.22 -8.44 -15.38
N MET A 30 0.85 -7.94 -14.73
CA MET A 30 1.05 -6.52 -14.43
C MET A 30 1.32 -5.70 -15.69
N GLU A 31 1.90 -6.28 -16.74
CA GLU A 31 2.06 -5.60 -18.02
C GLU A 31 0.74 -5.51 -18.79
N LYS A 32 -0.12 -6.53 -18.69
CA LYS A 32 -1.46 -6.52 -19.30
C LYS A 32 -2.42 -5.59 -18.57
N MET A 33 -2.29 -5.47 -17.25
CA MET A 33 -3.12 -4.63 -16.40
C MET A 33 -2.22 -3.98 -15.35
N ARG A 34 -1.77 -2.75 -15.63
CA ARG A 34 -0.84 -2.02 -14.75
C ARG A 34 -1.51 -1.41 -13.52
N ILE A 35 -2.81 -1.14 -13.62
CA ILE A 35 -3.60 -0.49 -12.59
C ILE A 35 -4.84 -1.34 -12.39
N LEU A 36 -5.05 -1.76 -11.15
CA LEU A 36 -6.31 -2.35 -10.72
C LEU A 36 -7.32 -1.24 -10.46
N ASP A 37 -8.51 -1.38 -11.03
CA ASP A 37 -9.65 -0.48 -10.83
C ASP A 37 -10.74 -1.22 -10.05
N PRO A 38 -10.66 -1.25 -8.70
CA PRO A 38 -11.64 -1.95 -7.89
C PRO A 38 -12.99 -1.26 -7.94
N LYS A 39 -14.07 -2.05 -7.82
CA LYS A 39 -15.40 -1.49 -7.66
C LYS A 39 -15.52 -0.72 -6.36
N VAL A 40 -16.23 0.41 -6.43
CA VAL A 40 -16.59 1.20 -5.26
C VAL A 40 -17.53 0.41 -4.37
N ASP A 41 -17.23 0.34 -3.07
CA ASP A 41 -18.18 -0.08 -2.05
C ASP A 41 -19.17 1.06 -1.74
N THR A 42 -20.36 0.96 -2.31
CA THR A 42 -21.42 1.96 -2.12
C THR A 42 -21.88 2.05 -0.66
N SER A 43 -21.85 0.94 0.08
CA SER A 43 -22.26 0.93 1.49
C SER A 43 -21.25 1.69 2.36
N ALA A 44 -19.95 1.55 2.08
CA ALA A 44 -18.90 2.34 2.72
C ALA A 44 -19.05 3.83 2.39
N VAL A 45 -19.36 4.19 1.14
CA VAL A 45 -19.61 5.58 0.73
C VAL A 45 -20.80 6.17 1.49
N GLU A 46 -21.92 5.46 1.55
CA GLU A 46 -23.14 5.89 2.26
C GLU A 46 -22.91 6.08 3.75
N LEU A 47 -22.26 5.11 4.41
CA LEU A 47 -21.91 5.19 5.83
C LEU A 47 -21.00 6.39 6.11
N THR A 48 -20.03 6.60 5.22
CA THR A 48 -19.05 7.66 5.35
C THR A 48 -19.68 9.04 5.14
N TYR A 49 -20.58 9.19 4.16
CA TYR A 49 -21.37 10.39 3.96
C TYR A 49 -22.27 10.69 5.18
N LYS A 50 -22.97 9.67 5.71
CA LYS A 50 -23.79 9.80 6.92
C LYS A 50 -22.98 10.32 8.11
N ARG A 51 -21.77 9.81 8.32
CA ARG A 51 -20.84 10.27 9.39
C ARG A 51 -20.37 11.70 9.14
N ALA A 52 -20.02 12.05 7.90
CA ALA A 52 -19.61 13.40 7.54
C ALA A 52 -20.72 14.42 7.78
N VAL A 53 -21.97 14.11 7.41
CA VAL A 53 -23.14 14.96 7.68
C VAL A 53 -23.40 15.12 9.18
N ALA A 54 -23.19 14.08 9.98
CA ALA A 54 -23.34 14.17 11.43
C ALA A 54 -22.30 15.13 12.05
N MET A 55 -21.08 15.16 11.50
CA MET A 55 -20.03 16.10 11.93
C MET A 55 -20.21 17.51 11.37
N VAL A 56 -20.65 17.63 10.13
CA VAL A 56 -20.80 18.89 9.39
C VAL A 56 -22.19 18.93 8.73
N PRO A 57 -23.23 19.39 9.45
CA PRO A 57 -24.61 19.35 8.96
C PRO A 57 -24.87 20.10 7.66
N ALA A 58 -24.06 21.12 7.35
CA ALA A 58 -24.13 21.87 6.10
C ALA A 58 -23.94 20.98 4.86
N LEU A 59 -23.24 19.84 4.99
CA LEU A 59 -23.03 18.90 3.89
C LEU A 59 -24.33 18.26 3.37
N LYS A 60 -25.45 18.31 4.12
CA LYS A 60 -26.77 17.83 3.64
C LYS A 60 -27.23 18.49 2.35
N GLN A 61 -26.77 19.72 2.09
CA GLN A 61 -27.13 20.49 0.91
C GLN A 61 -26.20 20.22 -0.27
N SER A 62 -25.16 19.39 -0.08
CA SER A 62 -24.16 19.06 -1.10
C SER A 62 -24.43 17.67 -1.68
N SER A 63 -24.12 17.48 -2.96
CA SER A 63 -24.17 16.18 -3.63
C SER A 63 -22.78 15.55 -3.72
N VAL A 64 -22.72 14.22 -3.71
CA VAL A 64 -21.48 13.48 -4.01
C VAL A 64 -21.28 13.49 -5.52
N THR A 65 -20.24 14.18 -6.00
CA THR A 65 -19.94 14.30 -7.44
C THR A 65 -19.18 13.11 -8.00
N ALA A 66 -18.40 12.43 -7.16
CA ALA A 66 -17.61 11.27 -7.56
C ALA A 66 -17.39 10.32 -6.38
N ALA A 67 -17.26 9.03 -6.69
CA ALA A 67 -16.81 8.00 -5.78
C ALA A 67 -15.80 7.12 -6.52
N TRP A 68 -14.75 6.71 -5.82
CA TRP A 68 -13.66 5.90 -6.36
C TRP A 68 -13.16 4.93 -5.29
N ALA A 69 -12.48 3.88 -5.73
CA ALA A 69 -11.81 2.93 -4.86
C ALA A 69 -10.38 2.70 -5.37
N GLY A 70 -9.53 2.22 -4.49
CA GLY A 70 -8.14 1.91 -4.81
C GLY A 70 -7.61 0.85 -3.87
N TYR A 71 -6.61 0.11 -4.35
CA TYR A 71 -5.89 -0.85 -3.53
C TYR A 71 -4.80 -0.15 -2.71
N VAL A 72 -4.63 -0.62 -1.48
CA VAL A 72 -3.57 -0.20 -0.58
C VAL A 72 -2.82 -1.45 -0.17
N ASP A 73 -1.52 -1.47 -0.41
CA ASP A 73 -0.66 -2.52 0.11
C ASP A 73 -0.48 -2.33 1.62
N SER A 74 -0.55 -3.43 2.36
CA SER A 74 -0.45 -3.40 3.82
C SER A 74 0.55 -4.44 4.30
N THR A 75 1.46 -4.02 5.17
CA THR A 75 2.30 -4.96 5.91
C THR A 75 1.57 -5.44 7.17
N PRO A 76 1.97 -6.61 7.74
CA PRO A 76 1.34 -7.13 8.96
C PRO A 76 1.46 -6.21 10.18
N ASP A 77 2.46 -5.31 10.18
CA ASP A 77 2.75 -4.37 11.26
C ASP A 77 2.42 -2.90 10.93
N GLY A 78 1.92 -2.63 9.72
CA GLY A 78 1.59 -1.29 9.24
C GLY A 78 2.80 -0.39 8.93
N VAL A 79 4.03 -0.89 9.05
CA VAL A 79 5.26 -0.15 8.74
C VAL A 79 5.72 -0.48 7.31
N PRO A 80 6.24 0.48 6.52
CA PRO A 80 6.78 0.19 5.20
C PRO A 80 7.94 -0.84 5.23
N GLY A 81 8.06 -1.64 4.19
CA GLY A 81 9.24 -2.44 3.89
C GLY A 81 10.16 -1.64 2.96
N ILE A 82 11.30 -1.17 3.47
CA ILE A 82 12.32 -0.39 2.74
C ILE A 82 13.70 -1.00 2.98
N GLY A 83 14.37 -1.46 1.92
CA GLY A 83 15.72 -2.03 2.02
C GLY A 83 16.10 -2.93 0.86
N GLU A 84 17.38 -3.29 0.78
CA GLU A 84 17.88 -4.24 -0.22
C GLU A 84 17.45 -5.67 0.15
N ILE A 85 17.01 -6.43 -0.86
CA ILE A 85 16.59 -7.82 -0.67
C ILE A 85 17.82 -8.72 -0.72
N ALA A 86 18.18 -9.31 0.42
CA ALA A 86 19.40 -10.14 0.56
C ALA A 86 19.48 -11.31 -0.45
N SER A 87 18.34 -11.87 -0.86
CA SER A 87 18.29 -12.95 -1.84
C SER A 87 18.41 -12.49 -3.31
N LEU A 88 18.35 -11.18 -3.56
CA LEU A 88 18.38 -10.55 -4.87
C LEU A 88 19.25 -9.28 -4.85
N PRO A 89 20.59 -9.41 -4.90
CA PRO A 89 21.49 -8.27 -4.86
C PRO A 89 21.17 -7.22 -5.93
N GLY A 90 21.16 -5.95 -5.55
CA GLY A 90 20.79 -4.82 -6.41
C GLY A 90 19.29 -4.51 -6.46
N LEU A 91 18.43 -5.31 -5.83
CA LEU A 91 17.00 -5.01 -5.69
C LEU A 91 16.71 -4.31 -4.36
N VAL A 92 16.33 -3.04 -4.42
CA VAL A 92 15.80 -2.30 -3.27
C VAL A 92 14.28 -2.30 -3.32
N LEU A 93 13.65 -2.83 -2.26
CA LEU A 93 12.20 -2.79 -2.07
C LEU A 93 11.80 -1.49 -1.36
N ALA A 94 10.69 -0.90 -1.78
CA ALA A 94 9.97 0.15 -1.07
C ALA A 94 8.46 -0.04 -1.28
N ALA A 95 7.81 -0.74 -0.36
CA ALA A 95 6.40 -1.12 -0.47
C ALA A 95 5.73 -1.27 0.90
N GLY A 96 4.41 -1.49 0.92
CA GLY A 96 3.64 -1.78 2.11
C GLY A 96 3.35 -0.56 2.97
N PHE A 97 3.01 0.57 2.33
CA PHE A 97 2.84 1.86 3.01
C PHE A 97 1.55 1.97 3.81
N SER A 98 0.66 0.97 3.75
CA SER A 98 -0.44 0.74 4.71
C SER A 98 -1.33 1.96 4.90
N GLY A 99 -1.59 2.70 3.82
CA GLY A 99 -2.48 3.86 3.77
C GLY A 99 -1.86 5.21 4.18
N HIS A 100 -0.63 5.23 4.69
CA HIS A 100 0.04 6.44 5.17
C HIS A 100 1.12 6.97 4.22
N GLY A 101 1.35 6.28 3.10
CA GLY A 101 2.43 6.56 2.14
C GLY A 101 2.43 7.96 1.55
N PHE A 102 1.27 8.60 1.39
CA PHE A 102 1.19 9.97 0.88
C PHE A 102 1.91 10.97 1.80
N GLY A 103 1.71 10.86 3.12
CA GLY A 103 2.32 11.77 4.09
C GLY A 103 3.83 11.52 4.26
N ILE A 104 4.24 10.25 4.27
CA ILE A 104 5.64 9.87 4.53
C ILE A 104 6.50 9.75 3.26
N GLY A 105 5.90 9.87 2.08
CA GLY A 105 6.55 9.69 0.78
C GLY A 105 7.86 10.45 0.60
N PRO A 106 7.96 11.76 0.93
CA PRO A 106 9.21 12.50 0.82
C PRO A 106 10.33 11.94 1.71
N GLY A 107 10.01 11.55 2.95
CA GLY A 107 10.99 10.97 3.87
C GLY A 107 11.44 9.57 3.44
N ALA A 108 10.49 8.75 2.99
CA ALA A 108 10.78 7.42 2.44
C ALA A 108 11.65 7.53 1.17
N GLY A 109 11.34 8.46 0.27
CA GLY A 109 12.14 8.72 -0.93
C GLY A 109 13.59 9.12 -0.62
N HIS A 110 13.79 9.97 0.40
CA HIS A 110 15.13 10.34 0.87
C HIS A 110 15.87 9.11 1.41
N LEU A 111 15.23 8.33 2.30
CA LEU A 111 15.83 7.12 2.86
C LEU A 111 16.24 6.12 1.75
N ILE A 112 15.38 5.93 0.73
CA ILE A 112 15.69 5.06 -0.41
C ILE A 112 16.90 5.59 -1.20
N ALA A 113 16.96 6.90 -1.43
CA ALA A 113 18.10 7.53 -2.12
C ALA A 113 19.40 7.33 -1.35
N ASP A 114 19.36 7.43 -0.01
CA ASP A 114 20.54 7.19 0.84
C ASP A 114 21.03 5.75 0.72
N ILE A 115 20.11 4.79 0.85
CA ILE A 115 20.38 3.34 0.75
C ILE A 115 21.01 3.02 -0.62
N VAL A 116 20.38 3.48 -1.71
CA VAL A 116 20.84 3.18 -3.08
C VAL A 116 22.19 3.84 -3.38
N SER A 117 22.47 5.00 -2.79
CA SER A 117 23.74 5.72 -3.00
C SER A 117 24.86 5.26 -2.05
N GLY A 118 24.57 4.38 -1.09
CA GLY A 118 25.54 3.92 -0.09
C GLY A 118 25.98 5.01 0.89
N VAL A 119 25.18 6.07 1.07
CA VAL A 119 25.47 7.14 2.04
C VAL A 119 24.81 6.85 3.38
N ALA A 120 25.21 7.58 4.42
CA ALA A 120 24.61 7.44 5.74
C ALA A 120 23.10 7.80 5.69
N PRO A 121 22.20 6.88 6.09
CA PRO A 121 20.76 7.13 6.03
C PRO A 121 20.28 8.27 6.94
N ILE A 122 19.31 9.05 6.46
CA ILE A 122 18.65 10.13 7.23
C ILE A 122 18.01 9.67 8.55
N VAL A 123 17.61 8.40 8.62
CA VAL A 123 17.07 7.73 9.81
C VAL A 123 17.57 6.28 9.86
N ASP A 124 17.52 5.62 11.02
CA ASP A 124 17.87 4.20 11.13
C ASP A 124 17.00 3.36 10.16
N PRO A 125 17.60 2.65 9.17
CA PRO A 125 16.83 1.86 8.21
C PRO A 125 16.32 0.53 8.80
N LYS A 126 16.89 0.07 9.92
CA LYS A 126 16.62 -1.27 10.47
C LYS A 126 15.13 -1.54 10.75
N PRO A 127 14.32 -0.62 11.30
CA PRO A 127 12.89 -0.86 11.52
C PRO A 127 12.10 -1.04 10.22
N TYR A 128 12.59 -0.48 9.13
CA TYR A 128 11.94 -0.55 7.81
C TYR A 128 12.42 -1.75 6.98
N HIS A 129 13.52 -2.40 7.36
CA HIS A 129 14.10 -3.47 6.55
C HIS A 129 13.12 -4.65 6.36
N PRO A 130 12.95 -5.18 5.13
CA PRO A 130 12.02 -6.29 4.86
C PRO A 130 12.32 -7.58 5.62
N ASP A 131 13.58 -7.83 5.97
CA ASP A 131 14.00 -9.02 6.73
C ASP A 131 13.32 -9.17 8.09
N ARG A 132 12.72 -8.11 8.65
CA ARG A 132 11.91 -8.21 9.87
C ARG A 132 10.73 -9.19 9.72
N PHE A 133 10.33 -9.50 8.48
CA PHE A 133 9.28 -10.46 8.15
C PHE A 133 9.76 -11.90 7.94
N HIS A 134 11.04 -12.19 8.16
CA HIS A 134 11.53 -13.58 8.16
C HIS A 134 11.00 -14.40 9.36
N GLY A 135 10.41 -13.74 10.37
CA GLY A 135 9.62 -14.37 11.44
C GLY A 135 8.14 -13.96 11.38
N SER A 136 7.33 -14.44 12.34
CA SER A 136 5.91 -14.04 12.42
C SER A 136 5.78 -12.61 13.00
N SER A 137 5.24 -11.70 12.20
CA SER A 137 4.94 -10.30 12.56
C SER A 137 3.43 -9.99 12.59
N TRP A 138 2.57 -11.01 12.43
CA TRP A 138 1.13 -10.83 12.35
C TRP A 138 0.56 -10.19 13.64
N GLY A 139 -0.11 -9.04 13.50
CA GLY A 139 -0.84 -8.39 14.60
C GLY A 139 0.05 -7.64 15.60
N LYS A 140 1.34 -7.45 15.31
CA LYS A 140 2.21 -6.61 16.12
C LYS A 140 2.24 -5.20 15.54
N VAL A 141 1.83 -4.20 16.31
CA VAL A 141 2.20 -2.81 16.00
C VAL A 141 3.71 -2.71 16.22
N ALA A 142 4.43 -2.10 15.29
CA ALA A 142 5.87 -1.93 15.47
C ALA A 142 6.17 -1.15 16.75
N ASP A 143 7.10 -1.65 17.55
CA ASP A 143 7.63 -0.93 18.70
C ASP A 143 8.60 0.15 18.17
N PHE A 144 8.24 1.42 18.34
CA PHE A 144 9.09 2.58 18.09
C PHE A 144 9.17 3.46 19.34
#